data_AF-A0A0H5C081-F1
#
_entry.id   AF-A0A0H5C081-F1
#
_cell.length_a   1.000
_cell.length_b   1.000
_cell.length_c   1.000
_cell.angle_alpha   90.00
_cell.angle_beta   90.00
_cell.angle_gamma   90.00
#
_symmetry.space_group_name_H-M   'P 1'
#
loop_
_entity.id
_entity.type
_entity.pdbx_description
1 polymer ?
#
loop_
_entity_poly.entity_id
_entity_poly.type
_entity_poly.pdbx_seq_one_letter_code
_entity_poly.pdbx_strand_id
1 'polypeptide(L)'
;MSERLSLADYDVKEDLRNLLNEPVSVESLSTQINYVNGYKLHLDSQLAVNEAEYEEYLKSDGQFQSSEAKKDLELIISEISENRKLSANTQAVITSMTSGIKKLDDAKKNLVLSMTVLKRLQMMIIADEQLGSLIDEKRYTEAEPLLGAVGELVDHFKSYKSIDSVAKLTKSVNALEVRLADQVLKDFELTLTNKDPCCRI
;
A
#
# COMPACT_ATOMS: atom_id res chain seq x y z
N MET A 1 43.08 -10.41 62.97
CA MET A 1 42.21 -9.57 63.84
C MET A 1 40.99 -9.01 63.10
N SER A 2 41.04 -8.82 61.76
CA SER A 2 39.90 -8.33 60.97
C SER A 2 38.75 -9.33 60.72
N GLU A 3 38.93 -10.61 61.03
CA GLU A 3 37.99 -11.69 60.66
C GLU A 3 36.97 -12.03 61.76
N ARG A 4 37.11 -11.47 62.97
CA ARG A 4 36.19 -11.74 64.10
C ARG A 4 35.05 -10.74 64.26
N LEU A 5 35.12 -9.57 63.62
CA LEU A 5 34.11 -8.52 63.73
C LEU A 5 32.80 -8.83 62.96
N SER A 6 32.74 -9.89 62.15
CA SER A 6 31.55 -10.23 61.35
C SER A 6 30.77 -11.46 61.84
N LEU A 7 31.13 -12.05 62.98
CA LEU A 7 30.35 -13.15 63.57
C LEU A 7 29.19 -12.58 64.41
N ALA A 8 27.98 -13.13 64.22
CA ALA A 8 26.79 -12.76 64.99
C ALA A 8 26.93 -12.97 66.52
N ASP A 9 27.91 -13.78 66.94
CA ASP A 9 28.25 -14.09 68.33
C ASP A 9 29.54 -13.39 68.82
N TYR A 10 29.90 -12.23 68.26
CA TYR A 10 31.06 -11.46 68.73
C TYR A 10 30.81 -10.87 70.13
N ASP A 11 31.35 -11.53 71.17
CA ASP A 11 31.29 -11.02 72.55
C ASP A 11 32.48 -10.10 72.84
N VAL A 12 32.18 -8.80 72.81
CA VAL A 12 33.11 -7.70 73.13
C VAL A 12 33.77 -7.89 74.50
N LYS A 13 33.10 -8.56 75.45
CA LYS A 13 33.59 -8.74 76.82
C LYS A 13 34.72 -9.78 76.93
N GLU A 14 34.69 -10.81 76.09
CA GLU A 14 35.70 -11.87 76.07
C GLU A 14 37.03 -11.32 75.52
N ASP A 15 36.97 -10.56 74.43
CA ASP A 15 38.14 -9.93 73.82
C ASP A 15 38.70 -8.80 74.69
N LEU A 16 37.85 -8.00 75.35
CA LEU A 16 38.31 -7.02 76.35
C LEU A 16 39.03 -7.69 77.53
N ARG A 17 38.55 -8.85 77.99
CA ARG A 17 39.17 -9.61 79.09
C ARG A 17 40.54 -10.15 78.70
N ASN A 18 40.70 -10.59 77.45
CA ASN A 18 41.97 -11.08 76.92
C ASN A 18 42.97 -9.94 76.67
N LEU A 19 42.51 -8.74 76.29
CA LEU A 19 43.37 -7.58 76.05
C LEU A 19 43.91 -6.93 77.34
N LEU A 20 43.21 -7.13 78.47
CA LEU A 20 43.48 -6.46 79.76
C LEU A 20 44.14 -7.38 80.81
N ASN A 21 44.77 -8.49 80.40
CA ASN A 21 45.26 -9.53 81.31
C ASN A 21 46.58 -9.20 82.04
N GLU A 22 47.19 -8.03 81.83
CA GLU A 22 48.44 -7.62 82.52
C GLU A 22 48.30 -6.33 83.38
N PRO A 23 48.91 -6.26 84.58
CA PRO A 23 48.68 -5.19 85.58
C PRO A 23 49.26 -3.81 85.25
N VAL A 24 50.00 -3.63 84.14
CA VAL A 24 50.41 -2.29 83.63
C VAL A 24 49.28 -1.60 82.85
N SER A 25 48.13 -2.29 82.74
CA SER A 25 46.97 -1.91 81.94
C SER A 25 46.26 -0.62 82.39
N VAL A 26 46.41 -0.13 83.62
CA VAL A 26 45.53 0.93 84.17
C VAL A 26 45.82 2.34 83.62
N GLU A 27 47.08 2.69 83.38
CA GLU A 27 47.46 3.95 82.70
C GLU A 27 47.23 3.89 81.17
N SER A 28 47.36 2.70 80.58
CA SER A 28 47.05 2.48 79.16
C SER A 28 45.53 2.52 78.91
N LEU A 29 44.72 2.11 79.89
CA LEU A 29 43.26 2.05 79.82
C LEU A 29 42.64 3.42 79.61
N SER A 30 43.11 4.45 80.31
CA SER A 30 42.62 5.82 80.13
C SER A 30 42.93 6.33 78.72
N THR A 31 44.13 6.02 78.22
CA THR A 31 44.56 6.36 76.85
C THR A 31 43.74 5.63 75.79
N GLN A 32 43.46 4.34 76.00
CA GLN A 32 42.63 3.52 75.13
C GLN A 32 41.15 3.93 75.17
N ILE A 33 40.60 4.29 76.33
CA ILE A 33 39.25 4.84 76.47
C ILE A 33 39.14 6.16 75.71
N ASN A 34 40.14 7.05 75.85
CA ASN A 34 40.15 8.32 75.11
C ASN A 34 40.27 8.10 73.60
N TYR A 35 41.07 7.13 73.16
CA TYR A 35 41.15 6.73 71.76
C TYR A 35 39.82 6.17 71.24
N VAL A 36 39.17 5.27 71.98
CA VAL A 36 37.87 4.68 71.61
C VAL A 36 36.77 5.74 71.59
N ASN A 37 36.74 6.65 72.56
CA ASN A 37 35.78 7.76 72.57
C ASN A 37 36.02 8.74 71.40
N GLY A 38 37.27 9.04 71.08
CA GLY A 38 37.62 9.84 69.90
C GLY A 38 37.22 9.16 68.59
N TYR A 39 37.45 7.85 68.49
CA TYR A 39 37.06 7.05 67.33
C TYR A 39 35.54 6.94 67.19
N LYS A 40 34.82 6.80 68.31
CA LYS A 40 33.36 6.83 68.34
C LYS A 40 32.81 8.16 67.85
N LEU A 41 33.33 9.29 68.36
CA LEU A 41 32.92 10.62 67.90
C LEU A 41 33.21 10.84 66.40
N HIS A 42 34.31 10.28 65.91
CA HIS A 42 34.63 10.31 64.49
C HIS A 42 33.64 9.50 63.65
N LEU A 43 33.27 8.29 64.09
CA LEU A 43 32.26 7.46 63.44
C LEU A 43 30.87 8.10 63.48
N ASP A 44 30.46 8.69 64.61
CA ASP A 44 29.18 9.38 64.74
C ASP A 44 29.10 10.59 63.78
N SER A 45 30.22 11.31 63.61
CA SER A 45 30.33 12.40 62.63
C SER A 45 30.24 11.89 61.19
N GLN A 46 30.94 10.79 60.86
CA GLN A 46 30.85 10.17 59.53
C GLN A 46 29.44 9.63 59.23
N LEU A 47 28.77 9.04 60.22
CA LEU A 47 27.39 8.57 60.08
C LEU A 47 26.45 9.73 59.80
N ALA A 48 26.56 10.84 60.55
CA ALA A 48 25.73 12.02 60.32
C ALA A 48 25.92 12.63 58.91
N VAL A 49 27.17 12.67 58.42
CA VAL A 49 27.46 13.13 57.05
C VAL A 49 26.85 12.18 56.02
N ASN A 50 27.05 10.87 56.19
CA ASN A 50 26.54 9.88 55.25
C ASN A 50 25.00 9.81 55.26
N GLU A 51 24.36 9.97 56.42
CA GLU A 51 22.90 10.07 56.53
C GLU A 51 22.37 11.32 55.81
N ALA A 52 23.04 12.46 55.95
CA ALA A 52 22.67 13.69 55.24
C ALA A 52 22.84 13.54 53.72
N GLU A 53 23.94 12.94 53.25
CA GLU A 53 24.15 12.63 51.84
C GLU A 53 23.10 11.66 51.30
N TYR A 54 22.71 10.64 52.09
CA TYR A 54 21.67 9.68 51.70
C TYR A 54 20.28 10.31 51.63
N GLU A 55 19.94 11.22 52.57
CA GLU A 55 18.69 11.98 52.52
C GLU A 55 18.64 12.94 51.31
N GLU A 56 19.76 13.57 50.96
CA GLU A 56 19.87 14.42 49.77
C GLU A 56 19.78 13.61 48.47
N TYR A 57 20.40 12.43 48.43
CA TYR A 57 20.26 11.47 47.33
C TYR A 57 18.81 10.99 47.17
N LEU A 58 18.11 10.66 48.26
CA LEU A 58 16.69 10.27 48.22
C LEU A 58 15.77 11.40 47.74
N LYS A 59 16.08 12.66 48.07
CA LYS A 59 15.33 13.82 47.58
C LYS A 59 15.57 14.09 46.09
N SER A 60 16.77 13.79 45.58
CA SER A 60 17.18 14.07 44.20
C SER A 60 16.90 12.92 43.21
N ASP A 61 17.14 11.66 43.59
CA ASP A 61 17.01 10.47 42.74
C ASP A 61 15.74 9.64 43.07
N GLY A 62 15.27 9.69 44.32
CA GLY A 62 14.01 9.08 44.75
C GLY A 62 12.75 9.76 44.19
N GLN A 63 12.92 10.90 43.52
CA GLN A 63 11.93 11.53 42.65
C GLN A 63 12.21 11.24 41.18
N PHE A 64 12.42 9.97 40.79
CA PHE A 64 11.86 9.58 39.50
C PHE A 64 10.39 9.96 39.58
N GLN A 65 9.99 11.04 38.90
CA GLN A 65 8.62 11.53 38.90
C GLN A 65 7.77 10.52 38.11
N SER A 66 7.59 9.33 38.67
CA SER A 66 6.82 8.22 38.11
C SER A 66 5.42 8.69 37.74
N SER A 67 4.89 9.67 38.48
CA SER A 67 3.65 10.36 38.16
C SER A 67 3.71 11.15 36.84
N GLU A 68 4.77 11.90 36.59
CA GLU A 68 4.97 12.69 35.37
C GLU A 68 5.25 11.78 34.16
N ALA A 69 6.15 10.80 34.30
CA ALA A 69 6.40 9.80 33.26
C ALA A 69 5.16 8.95 32.92
N LYS A 70 4.28 8.67 33.90
CA LYS A 70 2.99 7.99 33.65
C LYS A 70 2.03 8.88 32.87
N LYS A 71 1.94 10.18 33.20
CA LYS A 71 1.13 11.14 32.45
C LYS A 71 1.59 11.26 31.00
N ASP A 72 2.89 11.33 30.77
CA ASP A 72 3.44 11.39 29.41
C ASP A 72 3.14 10.11 28.61
N LEU A 73 3.24 8.94 29.24
CA LEU A 73 2.84 7.68 28.62
C LEU A 73 1.35 7.63 28.29
N GLU A 74 0.48 8.12 29.17
CA GLU A 74 -0.96 8.21 28.93
C GLU A 74 -1.26 9.14 27.74
N LEU A 75 -0.58 10.29 27.66
CA LEU A 75 -0.69 11.21 26.54
C LEU A 75 -0.25 10.56 25.22
N ILE A 76 0.91 9.91 25.19
CA ILE A 76 1.41 9.21 23.99
C ILE A 76 0.46 8.10 23.57
N ILE A 77 -0.08 7.31 24.51
CA ILE A 77 -1.06 6.26 24.19
C ILE A 77 -2.33 6.86 23.59
N SER A 78 -2.80 7.98 24.14
CA SER A 78 -3.97 8.70 23.60
C SER A 78 -3.69 9.20 22.18
N GLU A 79 -2.54 9.83 21.95
CA GLU A 79 -2.14 10.35 20.65
C GLU A 79 -1.97 9.23 19.61
N ILE A 80 -1.38 8.09 19.98
CA ILE A 80 -1.30 6.90 19.13
C ILE A 80 -2.70 6.38 18.79
N SER A 81 -3.63 6.37 19.75
CA SER A 81 -5.01 5.94 19.53
C SER A 81 -5.74 6.86 18.56
N GLU A 82 -5.58 8.18 18.69
CA GLU A 82 -6.13 9.17 17.76
C GLU A 82 -5.52 9.04 16.37
N ASN A 83 -4.21 8.89 16.27
CA ASN A 83 -3.52 8.70 14.99
C ASN A 83 -3.99 7.40 14.31
N ARG A 84 -4.19 6.31 15.06
CA ARG A 84 -4.78 5.07 14.52
C ARG A 84 -6.19 5.29 13.97
N LYS A 85 -7.04 6.04 14.67
CA LYS A 85 -8.40 6.37 14.20
C LYS A 85 -8.34 7.22 12.93
N LEU A 86 -7.48 8.24 12.91
CA LEU A 86 -7.27 9.09 11.74
C LEU A 86 -6.78 8.26 10.55
N SER A 87 -5.76 7.44 10.74
CA SER A 87 -5.20 6.56 9.71
C SER A 87 -6.24 5.60 9.15
N ALA A 88 -7.06 4.97 10.00
CA ALA A 88 -8.16 4.10 9.57
C ALA A 88 -9.21 4.85 8.74
N ASN A 89 -9.57 6.08 9.15
CA ASN A 89 -10.47 6.92 8.38
C ASN A 89 -9.87 7.32 7.02
N THR A 90 -8.63 7.79 7.01
CA THR A 90 -7.90 8.12 5.78
C THR A 90 -7.81 6.93 4.83
N GLN A 91 -7.52 5.73 5.35
CA GLN A 91 -7.49 4.51 4.55
C GLN A 91 -8.87 4.20 3.94
N ALA A 92 -9.94 4.32 4.73
CA ALA A 92 -11.30 4.10 4.25
C ALA A 92 -11.69 5.10 3.15
N VAL A 93 -11.36 6.38 3.33
CA VAL A 93 -11.60 7.44 2.35
C VAL A 93 -10.82 7.15 1.06
N ILE A 94 -9.52 6.87 1.15
CA ILE A 94 -8.69 6.56 -0.03
C ILE A 94 -9.20 5.31 -0.76
N THR A 95 -9.62 4.27 -0.02
CA THR A 95 -10.17 3.05 -0.61
C THR A 95 -11.48 3.33 -1.36
N SER A 96 -12.34 4.18 -0.79
CA SER A 96 -13.57 4.63 -1.46
C SER A 96 -13.27 5.43 -2.73
N MET A 97 -12.33 6.38 -2.66
CA MET A 97 -11.91 7.21 -3.80
C MET A 97 -11.32 6.34 -4.92
N THR A 98 -10.42 5.42 -4.60
CA THR A 98 -9.79 4.52 -5.60
C THR A 98 -10.77 3.55 -6.23
N SER A 99 -11.74 3.04 -5.46
CA SER A 99 -12.86 2.26 -6.01
C SER A 99 -13.73 3.09 -6.95
N GLY A 100 -14.01 4.35 -6.61
CA GLY A 100 -14.70 5.31 -7.47
C GLY A 100 -13.96 5.58 -8.79
N ILE A 101 -12.65 5.82 -8.71
CA ILE A 101 -11.78 6.03 -9.88
C ILE A 101 -11.83 4.80 -10.80
N LYS A 102 -11.70 3.59 -10.24
CA LYS A 102 -11.80 2.35 -11.03
C LYS A 102 -13.13 2.23 -11.77
N LYS A 103 -14.25 2.50 -11.09
CA LYS A 103 -15.58 2.48 -11.72
C LYS A 103 -15.69 3.51 -12.86
N LEU A 104 -15.10 4.68 -12.69
CA LEU A 104 -15.06 5.72 -13.71
C LEU A 104 -14.22 5.28 -14.91
N ASP A 105 -13.07 4.65 -14.68
CA ASP A 105 -12.21 4.13 -15.74
C ASP A 105 -12.90 3.01 -16.53
N ASP A 106 -13.58 2.09 -15.83
CA ASP A 106 -14.37 1.03 -16.45
C ASP A 106 -15.52 1.62 -17.30
N ALA A 107 -16.21 2.65 -16.78
CA ALA A 107 -17.25 3.36 -17.52
C ALA A 107 -16.69 4.07 -18.76
N LYS A 108 -15.53 4.74 -18.63
CA LYS A 108 -14.83 5.39 -19.75
C LYS A 108 -14.45 4.37 -20.82
N LYS A 109 -13.89 3.22 -20.43
CA LYS A 109 -13.53 2.13 -21.35
C LYS A 109 -14.75 1.61 -22.10
N ASN A 110 -15.86 1.37 -21.40
CA ASN A 110 -17.10 0.90 -22.01
C ASN A 110 -17.69 1.95 -22.98
N LEU A 111 -17.59 3.24 -22.65
CA LEU A 111 -18.05 4.31 -23.52
C LEU A 111 -17.19 4.41 -24.78
N VAL A 112 -15.86 4.38 -24.67
CA VAL A 112 -14.94 4.40 -25.82
C VAL A 112 -15.16 3.19 -26.71
N LEU A 113 -15.36 2.00 -26.13
CA LEU A 113 -15.71 0.80 -26.88
C LEU A 113 -17.01 1.00 -27.66
N SER A 114 -18.07 1.46 -26.97
CA SER A 114 -19.38 1.71 -27.58
C SER A 114 -19.29 2.73 -28.72
N MET A 115 -18.55 3.82 -28.52
CA MET A 115 -18.32 4.86 -29.52
C MET A 115 -17.59 4.30 -30.75
N THR A 116 -16.55 3.48 -30.53
CA THR A 116 -15.78 2.85 -31.61
C THR A 116 -16.64 1.88 -32.42
N VAL A 117 -17.42 1.04 -31.74
CA VAL A 117 -18.34 0.09 -32.38
C VAL A 117 -19.39 0.82 -33.20
N LEU A 118 -20.03 1.84 -32.63
CA LEU A 118 -21.02 2.65 -33.32
C LEU A 118 -20.43 3.36 -34.55
N LYS A 119 -19.22 3.91 -34.43
CA LYS A 119 -18.57 4.57 -35.57
C LYS A 119 -18.24 3.58 -36.68
N ARG A 120 -17.74 2.40 -36.34
CA ARG A 120 -17.50 1.31 -37.32
C ARG A 120 -18.79 0.81 -37.96
N LEU A 121 -19.87 0.73 -37.20
CA LEU A 121 -21.18 0.35 -37.73
C LEU A 121 -21.70 1.39 -38.72
N GLN A 122 -21.58 2.67 -38.38
CA GLN A 122 -21.91 3.76 -39.30
C GLN A 122 -21.07 3.68 -40.59
N MET A 123 -19.76 3.45 -40.47
CA MET A 123 -18.88 3.29 -41.64
C MET A 123 -19.32 2.11 -42.51
N MET A 124 -19.73 0.99 -41.91
CA MET A 124 -20.22 -0.19 -42.63
C MET A 124 -21.53 0.09 -43.37
N ILE A 125 -22.48 0.81 -42.76
CA ILE A 125 -23.74 1.19 -43.42
C ILE A 125 -23.47 2.07 -44.64
N ILE A 126 -22.63 3.11 -44.47
CA ILE A 126 -22.28 4.03 -45.57
C ILE A 126 -21.57 3.27 -46.69
N ALA A 127 -20.67 2.36 -46.34
CA ALA A 127 -19.93 1.57 -47.32
C ALA A 127 -20.82 0.57 -48.06
N ASP A 128 -21.81 -0.05 -47.40
CA ASP A 128 -22.81 -0.92 -48.03
C ASP A 128 -23.63 -0.16 -49.09
N GLU A 129 -24.10 1.05 -48.76
CA GLU A 129 -24.83 1.92 -49.69
C GLU A 129 -23.96 2.36 -50.89
N GLN A 130 -22.71 2.80 -50.62
CA GLN A 130 -21.78 3.21 -51.66
C GLN A 130 -21.40 2.05 -52.59
N LEU A 131 -21.14 0.86 -52.02
CA LEU A 131 -20.81 -0.33 -52.80
C LEU A 131 -22.00 -0.75 -53.68
N GLY A 132 -23.22 -0.68 -53.14
CA GLY A 132 -24.44 -0.90 -53.91
C GLY A 132 -24.52 0.00 -55.16
N SER A 133 -24.30 1.31 -54.98
CA SER A 133 -24.32 2.29 -56.08
C SER A 133 -23.24 2.02 -57.13
N LEU A 134 -22.00 1.70 -56.71
CA LEU A 134 -20.90 1.42 -57.63
C LEU A 134 -21.12 0.13 -58.43
N ILE A 135 -21.72 -0.90 -57.81
CA ILE A 135 -22.10 -2.13 -58.51
C ILE A 135 -23.18 -1.84 -59.56
N ASP A 136 -24.19 -1.03 -59.22
CA ASP A 136 -25.27 -0.66 -60.13
C ASP A 136 -24.75 0.17 -61.33
N GLU A 137 -23.77 1.06 -61.09
CA GLU A 137 -23.08 1.85 -62.12
C GLU A 137 -21.98 1.08 -62.89
N LYS A 138 -21.72 -0.19 -62.54
CA LYS A 138 -20.63 -1.02 -63.08
C LYS A 138 -19.22 -0.42 -62.92
N ARG A 139 -18.99 0.38 -61.87
CA ARG A 139 -17.69 1.04 -61.60
C ARG A 139 -16.75 0.16 -60.79
N TYR A 140 -16.32 -0.96 -61.40
CA TYR A 140 -15.57 -2.02 -60.73
C TYR A 140 -14.24 -1.56 -60.13
N THR A 141 -13.53 -0.63 -60.78
CA THR A 141 -12.25 -0.10 -60.30
C THR A 141 -12.36 0.70 -59.00
N GLU A 142 -13.52 1.31 -58.75
CA GLU A 142 -13.77 2.07 -57.53
C GLU A 142 -14.40 1.21 -56.44
N ALA A 143 -15.06 0.11 -56.82
CA ALA A 143 -15.62 -0.87 -55.90
C ALA A 143 -14.53 -1.70 -55.21
N GLU A 144 -13.39 -1.97 -55.87
CA GLU A 144 -12.29 -2.79 -55.33
C GLU A 144 -11.80 -2.35 -53.93
N PRO A 145 -11.33 -1.09 -53.71
CA PRO A 145 -10.84 -0.67 -52.39
C PRO A 145 -11.95 -0.64 -51.34
N LEU A 146 -13.19 -0.35 -51.75
CA LEU A 146 -14.34 -0.33 -50.85
C LEU A 146 -14.69 -1.74 -50.38
N LEU A 147 -14.62 -2.74 -51.26
CA LEU A 147 -14.85 -4.15 -50.93
C LEU A 147 -13.86 -4.65 -49.87
N GLY A 148 -12.58 -4.32 -50.03
CA GLY A 148 -11.55 -4.65 -49.03
C GLY A 148 -11.86 -4.05 -47.66
N ALA A 149 -12.20 -2.76 -47.61
CA ALA A 149 -12.56 -2.07 -46.37
C ALA A 149 -13.82 -2.65 -45.72
N VAL A 150 -14.83 -3.00 -46.52
CA VAL A 150 -16.06 -3.63 -46.05
C VAL A 150 -15.79 -5.03 -45.48
N GLY A 151 -14.90 -5.81 -46.10
CA GLY A 151 -14.45 -7.10 -45.58
C GLY A 151 -13.84 -7.00 -44.18
N GLU A 152 -12.96 -6.02 -43.94
CA GLU A 152 -12.40 -5.77 -42.60
C GLU A 152 -13.48 -5.40 -41.57
N LEU A 153 -14.47 -4.61 -41.98
CA LEU A 153 -15.60 -4.23 -41.12
C LEU A 153 -16.46 -5.45 -40.78
N VAL A 154 -16.81 -6.28 -41.76
CA VAL A 154 -17.55 -7.54 -41.56
C VAL A 154 -16.82 -8.46 -40.58
N ASP A 155 -15.50 -8.58 -40.72
CA ASP A 155 -14.66 -9.38 -39.85
C ASP A 155 -14.69 -8.92 -38.39
N HIS A 156 -14.59 -7.60 -38.18
CA HIS A 156 -14.74 -7.01 -36.85
C HIS A 156 -16.13 -7.28 -36.23
N PHE A 157 -17.18 -7.36 -37.04
CA PHE A 157 -18.56 -7.59 -36.58
C PHE A 157 -18.93 -9.07 -36.37
N LYS A 158 -18.02 -10.02 -36.63
CA LYS A 158 -18.27 -11.47 -36.45
C LYS A 158 -18.70 -11.84 -35.02
N SER A 159 -18.21 -11.14 -34.00
CA SER A 159 -18.57 -11.36 -32.59
C SER A 159 -19.94 -10.77 -32.21
N TYR A 160 -20.51 -9.89 -33.04
CA TYR A 160 -21.78 -9.21 -32.82
C TYR A 160 -22.96 -9.88 -33.56
N LYS A 161 -22.77 -11.09 -34.09
CA LYS A 161 -23.77 -11.85 -34.86
C LYS A 161 -25.08 -12.13 -34.12
N SER A 162 -25.06 -12.12 -32.79
CA SER A 162 -26.27 -12.27 -31.96
C SER A 162 -27.23 -11.08 -32.07
N ILE A 163 -26.76 -9.94 -32.60
CA ILE A 163 -27.57 -8.75 -32.81
C ILE A 163 -28.17 -8.82 -34.21
N ASP A 164 -29.49 -9.02 -34.31
CA ASP A 164 -30.19 -9.22 -35.57
C ASP A 164 -29.93 -8.13 -36.61
N SER A 165 -29.89 -6.86 -36.19
CA SER A 165 -29.63 -5.74 -37.10
C SER A 165 -28.23 -5.81 -37.72
N VAL A 166 -27.22 -6.19 -36.94
CA VAL A 166 -25.85 -6.36 -37.43
C VAL A 166 -25.78 -7.56 -38.36
N ALA A 167 -26.41 -8.67 -37.98
CA ALA A 167 -26.47 -9.87 -38.80
C ALA A 167 -27.16 -9.62 -40.16
N LYS A 168 -28.21 -8.79 -40.21
CA LYS A 168 -28.87 -8.36 -41.45
C LYS A 168 -27.92 -7.54 -42.32
N LEU A 169 -27.22 -6.56 -41.75
CA LEU A 169 -26.28 -5.73 -42.50
C LEU A 169 -25.12 -6.57 -43.07
N THR A 170 -24.54 -7.48 -42.28
CA THR A 170 -23.50 -8.41 -42.78
C THR A 170 -24.01 -9.30 -43.91
N LYS A 171 -25.27 -9.75 -43.85
CA LYS A 171 -25.88 -10.51 -44.95
C LYS A 171 -26.11 -9.66 -46.20
N SER A 172 -26.48 -8.39 -46.06
CA SER A 172 -26.64 -7.43 -47.16
C SER A 172 -25.33 -7.26 -47.91
N VAL A 173 -24.26 -6.98 -47.18
CA VAL A 173 -22.89 -6.86 -47.72
C VAL A 173 -22.47 -8.12 -48.49
N ASN A 174 -22.63 -9.30 -47.89
CA ASN A 174 -22.27 -10.55 -48.55
C ASN A 174 -23.12 -10.79 -49.82
N ALA A 175 -24.36 -10.34 -49.86
CA ALA A 175 -25.20 -10.43 -51.05
C ALA A 175 -24.71 -9.48 -52.16
N LEU A 176 -24.22 -8.28 -51.80
CA LEU A 176 -23.57 -7.37 -52.75
C LEU A 176 -22.27 -7.97 -53.31
N GLU A 177 -21.47 -8.63 -52.47
CA GLU A 177 -20.25 -9.35 -52.91
C GLU A 177 -20.56 -10.41 -53.96
N VAL A 178 -21.54 -11.28 -53.68
CA VAL A 178 -21.97 -12.32 -54.63
C VAL A 178 -22.53 -11.70 -55.91
N ARG A 179 -23.37 -10.67 -55.78
CA ARG A 179 -23.94 -9.94 -56.93
C ARG A 179 -22.85 -9.34 -57.81
N LEU A 180 -21.84 -8.72 -57.22
CA LEU A 180 -20.70 -8.15 -57.94
C LEU A 180 -19.91 -9.24 -58.68
N ALA A 181 -19.62 -10.36 -58.03
CA ALA A 181 -18.92 -11.49 -58.65
C ALA A 181 -19.69 -12.04 -59.87
N ASP A 182 -20.99 -12.29 -59.72
CA ASP A 182 -21.86 -12.76 -60.81
C ASP A 182 -21.92 -11.75 -61.97
N GLN A 183 -22.01 -10.45 -61.64
CA GLN A 183 -22.07 -9.38 -62.63
C GLN A 183 -20.77 -9.27 -63.43
N VAL A 184 -19.61 -9.36 -62.77
CA VAL A 184 -18.30 -9.36 -63.43
C VAL A 184 -18.13 -10.57 -64.33
N LEU A 185 -18.52 -11.76 -63.86
CA LEU A 185 -18.47 -12.98 -64.68
C LEU A 185 -19.35 -12.87 -65.92
N LYS A 186 -20.58 -12.37 -65.76
CA LYS A 186 -21.50 -12.17 -66.89
C LYS A 186 -20.98 -11.16 -67.91
N ASP A 187 -20.45 -10.03 -67.45
CA ASP A 187 -19.88 -9.02 -68.33
C ASP A 187 -18.64 -9.57 -69.06
N PHE A 188 -17.83 -10.40 -68.41
CA PHE A 188 -16.72 -11.10 -69.03
C PHE A 188 -17.16 -12.12 -70.09
N GLU A 189 -18.22 -12.89 -69.84
CA GLU A 189 -18.78 -13.81 -70.84
C GLU A 189 -19.34 -13.09 -72.07
N LEU A 190 -20.00 -11.93 -71.88
CA LEU A 190 -20.53 -11.12 -72.98
C LEU A 190 -19.43 -10.57 -73.89
N THR A 191 -18.35 -10.07 -73.29
CA THR A 191 -17.19 -9.56 -74.05
C THR A 191 -16.46 -10.68 -74.80
N LEU A 192 -16.33 -11.88 -74.21
CA LEU A 192 -15.74 -13.05 -74.88
C LEU A 192 -16.60 -13.61 -76.02
N THR A 193 -17.93 -13.54 -75.90
CA THR A 193 -18.86 -14.09 -76.90
C THR A 193 -19.20 -13.10 -78.02
N ASN A 194 -18.58 -11.91 -78.04
CA ASN A 194 -18.78 -10.85 -79.05
C ASN A 194 -20.26 -10.48 -79.25
N LYS A 195 -21.07 -10.64 -78.20
CA LYS A 195 -22.49 -10.31 -78.13
C LYS A 195 -22.72 -8.94 -77.51
N ASP A 196 -21.75 -8.04 -77.62
CA ASP A 196 -21.91 -6.66 -77.19
C ASP A 196 -22.88 -5.93 -78.14
N PRO A 197 -24.02 -5.41 -77.65
CA PRO A 197 -24.90 -4.58 -78.48
C PRO A 197 -24.26 -3.25 -78.89
N CYS A 198 -23.10 -2.88 -78.32
CA CYS A 198 -22.35 -1.67 -78.64
C CYS A 198 -21.21 -1.84 -79.65
N CYS A 199 -20.88 -3.07 -80.07
CA CYS A 199 -19.91 -3.32 -81.14
C CYS A 199 -20.61 -3.91 -82.38
N ARG A 200 -21.61 -3.19 -82.91
CA ARG A 200 -21.85 -3.19 -84.35
C ARG A 200 -21.26 -1.90 -84.91
N ILE A 201 -20.00 -1.97 -85.34
CA ILE A 201 -19.43 -1.04 -86.32
C ILE A 201 -19.42 -1.80 -87.65
#